data_AF-A0A538TIS1-F1
#
_entry.id   AF-A0A538TIS1-F1
#
_cell.length_a   1.000
_cell.length_b   1.000
_cell.length_c   1.000
_cell.angle_alpha   90.00
_cell.angle_beta   90.00
_cell.angle_gamma   90.00
#
_symmetry.space_group_name_H-M   'P 1'
#
loop_
_entity.id
_entity.type
_entity.pdbx_description
1 polymer ?
#
loop_
_entity_poly.entity_id
_entity_poly.type
_entity_poly.pdbx_seq_one_letter_code
_entity_poly.pdbx_strand_id
1 'polypeptide(L)'
;MKLPTVILLAILATFAMGMRAGPAAADEWSDADSMMVRLPPSAFPELATSLVWWLTKCGCQIPQPYEQPKGERANVIHGEFDHRGQTDWAVLCSRNRVSSILVFWDGSPASVDTLFTAPDLNFLQEVDAGKIGYSRLITRVRPSDIRKRYAVWANGSKPPVPLAHDGIEDIFIGKASGVCYRHKGQWLELAGAD
;
A
#
# COMPACT_ATOMS: atom_id res chain seq x y z
N MET A 1 -4.32 78.81 -1.17
CA MET A 1 -5.15 78.29 -2.28
C MET A 1 -5.33 76.79 -2.10
N LYS A 2 -6.53 76.28 -2.42
CA LYS A 2 -7.08 74.97 -2.04
C LYS A 2 -6.56 73.80 -2.93
N LEU A 3 -6.27 72.64 -2.29
CA LEU A 3 -6.30 71.17 -2.65
C LEU A 3 -6.12 70.65 -4.12
N PRO A 4 -5.87 69.34 -4.39
CA PRO A 4 -5.64 68.16 -3.50
C PRO A 4 -4.53 67.14 -3.91
N THR A 5 -4.16 66.32 -2.93
CA THR A 5 -3.98 64.84 -2.91
C THR A 5 -3.91 64.04 -4.23
N VAL A 6 -2.84 63.24 -4.40
CA VAL A 6 -2.91 61.82 -4.85
C VAL A 6 -1.78 61.03 -4.17
N ILE A 7 -2.13 60.14 -3.24
CA ILE A 7 -1.24 59.10 -2.71
C ILE A 7 -1.41 57.89 -3.63
N LEU A 8 -0.34 57.52 -4.34
CA LEU A 8 -0.31 56.32 -5.18
C LEU A 8 0.12 55.12 -4.32
N LEU A 9 -0.85 54.37 -3.80
CA LEU A 9 -0.63 53.07 -3.19
C LEU A 9 -0.52 52.01 -4.30
N ALA A 10 0.70 51.57 -4.59
CA ALA A 10 0.96 50.42 -5.44
C ALA A 10 0.66 49.13 -4.65
N ILE A 11 -0.51 48.52 -4.91
CA ILE A 11 -0.85 47.19 -4.39
C ILE A 11 -0.21 46.17 -5.35
N LEU A 12 0.88 45.53 -4.92
CA LEU A 12 1.35 44.29 -5.53
C LEU A 12 0.35 43.18 -5.16
N ALA A 13 -0.61 42.90 -6.05
CA ALA A 13 -1.40 41.68 -5.96
C ALA A 13 -0.55 40.50 -6.44
N THR A 14 -0.02 39.72 -5.49
CA THR A 14 0.54 38.39 -5.76
C THR A 14 -0.57 37.48 -6.26
N PHE A 15 -0.61 37.24 -7.57
CA PHE A 15 -1.44 36.18 -8.15
C PHE A 15 -0.75 34.83 -7.91
N ALA A 16 -0.97 34.25 -6.72
CA ALA A 16 -0.72 32.83 -6.53
C ALA A 16 -1.82 32.08 -7.29
N MET A 17 -1.54 31.67 -8.53
CA MET A 17 -2.39 30.77 -9.29
C MET A 17 -2.33 29.38 -8.66
N GLY A 18 -3.04 29.20 -7.55
CA GLY A 18 -3.28 27.86 -7.01
C GLY A 18 -4.25 27.15 -7.94
N MET A 19 -3.79 26.09 -8.61
CA MET A 19 -4.69 25.13 -9.25
C MET A 19 -5.55 24.50 -8.15
N ARG A 20 -6.76 25.02 -7.93
CA ARG A 20 -7.78 24.31 -7.18
C ARG A 20 -8.32 23.21 -8.07
N ALA A 21 -8.03 21.96 -7.74
CA ALA A 21 -8.79 20.83 -8.26
C ALA A 21 -10.27 21.08 -7.96
N GLY A 22 -11.12 21.04 -8.99
CA GLY A 22 -12.56 21.29 -8.85
C GLY A 22 -13.31 20.09 -8.24
N PRO A 23 -14.55 20.28 -7.78
CA PRO A 23 -15.38 19.22 -7.17
C PRO A 23 -15.55 17.98 -8.07
N ALA A 24 -15.63 18.16 -9.40
CA ALA A 24 -15.77 17.05 -10.35
C ALA A 24 -14.59 16.06 -10.33
N ALA A 25 -13.37 16.52 -10.04
CA ALA A 25 -12.23 15.63 -9.93
C ALA A 25 -12.35 14.78 -8.65
N ALA A 26 -12.68 15.39 -7.51
CA ALA A 26 -12.86 14.66 -6.25
C ALA A 26 -13.96 13.59 -6.34
N ASP A 27 -15.03 13.88 -7.09
CA ASP A 27 -16.10 12.92 -7.36
C ASP A 27 -15.60 11.73 -8.20
N GLU A 28 -14.82 11.98 -9.26
CA GLU A 28 -14.24 10.94 -10.12
C GLU A 28 -13.34 9.93 -9.36
N TRP A 29 -12.45 10.43 -8.50
CA TRP A 29 -11.58 9.57 -7.67
C TRP A 29 -12.39 8.75 -6.66
N SER A 30 -13.43 9.34 -6.08
CA SER A 30 -14.31 8.62 -5.15
C SER A 30 -15.13 7.54 -5.86
N ASP A 31 -15.59 7.81 -7.08
CA ASP A 31 -16.31 6.85 -7.92
C ASP A 31 -15.38 5.70 -8.31
N ALA A 32 -14.14 6.00 -8.74
CA ALA A 32 -13.14 4.99 -9.06
C ALA A 32 -12.85 4.06 -7.87
N ASP A 33 -12.71 4.60 -6.65
CA ASP A 33 -12.50 3.79 -5.43
C ASP A 33 -13.75 2.96 -5.08
N SER A 34 -14.96 3.47 -5.37
CA SER A 34 -16.20 2.71 -5.20
C SER A 34 -16.31 1.56 -6.21
N MET A 35 -15.78 1.73 -7.42
CA MET A 35 -15.84 0.75 -8.51
C MET A 35 -14.65 -0.23 -8.55
N MET A 36 -13.59 0.01 -7.77
CA MET A 36 -12.41 -0.85 -7.82
C MET A 36 -12.72 -2.28 -7.37
N VAL A 37 -12.04 -3.24 -7.99
CA VAL A 37 -12.24 -4.66 -7.73
C VAL A 37 -11.71 -5.03 -6.34
N ARG A 38 -12.59 -5.59 -5.51
CA ARG A 38 -12.22 -6.24 -4.26
C ARG A 38 -12.83 -7.63 -4.24
N LEU A 39 -12.03 -8.64 -3.97
CA LEU A 39 -12.47 -10.03 -3.95
C LEU A 39 -12.80 -10.48 -2.52
N PRO A 40 -13.82 -11.34 -2.32
CA PRO A 40 -14.04 -11.94 -1.01
C PRO A 40 -12.91 -12.92 -0.67
N PRO A 41 -12.65 -13.20 0.63
CA PRO A 41 -11.65 -14.18 1.04
C PRO A 41 -11.85 -15.57 0.43
N SER A 42 -13.09 -15.97 0.15
CA SER A 42 -13.42 -17.25 -0.49
C SER A 42 -12.95 -17.36 -1.95
N ALA A 43 -12.49 -16.26 -2.56
CA ALA A 43 -11.87 -16.29 -3.87
C ALA A 43 -10.45 -16.86 -3.85
N PHE A 44 -9.82 -17.03 -2.68
CA PHE A 44 -8.42 -17.46 -2.52
C PHE A 44 -8.35 -18.89 -1.99
N PRO A 45 -8.36 -19.92 -2.85
CA PRO A 45 -8.40 -21.34 -2.45
C PRO A 45 -7.16 -21.79 -1.67
N GLU A 46 -6.06 -21.05 -1.73
CA GLU A 46 -4.84 -21.28 -0.98
C GLU A 46 -4.96 -20.93 0.52
N LEU A 47 -5.93 -20.08 0.89
CA LEU A 47 -6.17 -19.76 2.30
C LEU A 47 -6.81 -20.94 3.03
N ALA A 48 -6.33 -21.20 4.25
CA ALA A 48 -6.98 -22.16 5.14
C ALA A 48 -8.42 -21.71 5.47
N THR A 49 -9.35 -22.67 5.60
CA THR A 49 -10.76 -22.40 5.88
C THR A 49 -10.98 -21.52 7.12
N SER A 50 -10.13 -21.68 8.15
CA SER A 50 -10.15 -20.86 9.36
C SER A 50 -9.87 -19.38 9.08
N LEU A 51 -8.89 -19.08 8.23
CA LEU A 51 -8.54 -17.73 7.80
C LEU A 51 -9.66 -17.13 6.95
N VAL A 52 -10.19 -17.89 5.98
CA VAL A 52 -11.33 -17.45 5.14
C VAL A 52 -12.53 -17.07 6.01
N TRP A 53 -12.88 -17.91 6.98
CA TRP A 53 -13.98 -17.65 7.91
C TRP A 53 -13.74 -16.38 8.72
N TRP A 54 -12.56 -16.23 9.32
CA TRP A 54 -12.22 -15.08 10.16
C TRP A 54 -12.22 -13.78 9.35
N LEU A 55 -11.56 -13.77 8.19
CA LEU A 55 -11.52 -12.60 7.30
C LEU A 55 -12.93 -12.19 6.86
N THR A 56 -13.78 -13.17 6.52
CA THR A 56 -15.18 -12.93 6.14
C THR A 56 -15.96 -12.33 7.31
N LYS A 57 -15.80 -12.86 8.52
CA LYS A 57 -16.44 -12.31 9.73
C LYS A 57 -15.98 -10.90 10.06
N CYS A 58 -14.73 -10.57 9.78
CA CYS A 58 -14.19 -9.23 9.93
C CYS A 58 -14.60 -8.25 8.81
N GLY A 59 -15.41 -8.69 7.83
CA GLY A 59 -15.86 -7.85 6.72
C GLY A 59 -14.76 -7.55 5.71
N CYS A 60 -13.72 -8.38 5.65
CA CYS A 60 -12.59 -8.17 4.78
C CYS A 60 -12.98 -8.33 3.31
N GLN A 61 -12.50 -7.42 2.47
CA GLN A 61 -12.45 -7.56 1.02
C GLN A 61 -11.01 -7.33 0.57
N ILE A 62 -10.50 -8.12 -0.36
CA ILE A 62 -9.08 -8.10 -0.76
C ILE A 62 -8.97 -7.31 -2.06
N PRO A 63 -8.46 -6.07 -2.02
CA PRO A 63 -8.43 -5.19 -3.19
C PRO A 63 -7.45 -5.74 -4.23
N GLN A 64 -7.76 -5.57 -5.52
CA GLN A 64 -6.95 -6.08 -6.61
C GLN A 64 -6.34 -4.91 -7.40
N PRO A 65 -5.02 -4.92 -7.67
CA PRO A 65 -4.41 -3.84 -8.44
C PRO A 65 -4.80 -3.90 -9.92
N TYR A 66 -4.68 -2.77 -10.61
CA TYR A 66 -5.17 -2.58 -11.98
C TYR A 66 -4.46 -3.47 -13.01
N GLU A 67 -3.21 -3.81 -12.74
CA GLU A 67 -2.29 -4.48 -13.67
C GLU A 67 -2.27 -6.01 -13.51
N GLN A 68 -3.35 -6.60 -12.97
CA GLN A 68 -3.42 -8.04 -12.71
C GLN A 68 -3.68 -8.85 -13.98
N PRO A 69 -2.85 -9.87 -14.28
CA PRO A 69 -3.14 -10.82 -15.33
C PRO A 69 -4.51 -11.48 -15.14
N LYS A 70 -5.17 -11.79 -16.25
CA LYS A 70 -6.51 -12.37 -16.22
C LYS A 70 -6.50 -13.72 -15.49
N GLY A 71 -7.26 -13.81 -14.40
CA GLY A 71 -7.41 -15.03 -13.60
C GLY A 71 -6.42 -15.15 -12.45
N GLU A 72 -5.45 -14.25 -12.35
CA GLU A 72 -4.58 -14.13 -11.19
C GLU A 72 -5.23 -13.29 -10.10
N ARG A 73 -4.82 -13.54 -8.86
CA ARG A 73 -5.31 -12.84 -7.67
C ARG A 73 -4.10 -12.36 -6.90
N ALA A 74 -4.13 -11.09 -6.53
CA ALA A 74 -3.07 -10.46 -5.76
C ALA A 74 -3.49 -10.33 -4.30
N ASN A 75 -2.54 -9.85 -3.50
CA ASN A 75 -2.80 -9.33 -2.16
C ASN A 75 -3.15 -10.38 -1.09
N VAL A 76 -2.85 -11.64 -1.39
CA VAL A 76 -2.73 -12.75 -0.43
C VAL A 76 -1.38 -13.43 -0.69
N ILE A 77 -0.52 -13.44 0.32
CA ILE A 77 0.81 -14.06 0.25
C ILE A 77 1.07 -14.92 1.48
N HIS A 78 1.96 -15.90 1.34
CA HIS A 78 2.49 -16.67 2.46
C HIS A 78 4.02 -16.70 2.41
N GLY A 79 4.66 -16.83 3.56
CA GLY A 79 6.12 -16.80 3.67
C GLY A 79 6.58 -17.03 5.10
N GLU A 80 7.89 -17.01 5.30
CA GLU A 80 8.50 -17.08 6.63
C GLU A 80 8.68 -15.64 7.15
N PHE A 81 7.67 -15.03 7.75
CA PHE A 81 7.69 -13.59 8.07
C PHE A 81 8.23 -13.29 9.47
N ASP A 82 8.08 -14.19 10.43
CA ASP A 82 8.65 -14.04 11.77
C ASP A 82 10.05 -14.66 11.89
N HIS A 83 10.17 -15.93 11.48
CA HIS A 83 11.42 -16.68 11.51
C HIS A 83 11.40 -17.85 10.53
N ARG A 84 12.59 -18.35 10.19
CA ARG A 84 12.76 -19.46 9.26
C ARG A 84 12.08 -20.73 9.78
N GLY A 85 11.35 -21.42 8.89
CA GLY A 85 10.63 -22.66 9.20
C GLY A 85 9.17 -22.46 9.63
N GLN A 86 8.74 -21.25 9.99
CA GLN A 86 7.34 -20.93 10.25
C GLN A 86 6.66 -20.48 8.96
N THR A 87 5.41 -20.91 8.72
CA THR A 87 4.62 -20.41 7.60
C THR A 87 3.56 -19.43 8.08
N ASP A 88 3.72 -18.19 7.67
CA ASP A 88 2.84 -17.08 7.98
C ASP A 88 2.03 -16.67 6.73
N TRP A 89 0.91 -15.99 6.97
CA TRP A 89 0.11 -15.39 5.89
C TRP A 89 0.05 -13.89 6.05
N ALA A 90 0.12 -13.16 4.94
CA ALA A 90 -0.20 -11.74 4.90
C ALA A 90 -1.31 -11.48 3.88
N VAL A 91 -2.33 -10.75 4.30
CA VAL A 91 -3.50 -10.41 3.49
C VAL A 91 -3.70 -8.91 3.54
N LEU A 92 -3.70 -8.25 2.37
CA LEU A 92 -4.12 -6.87 2.30
C LEU A 92 -5.65 -6.83 2.37
N CYS A 93 -6.16 -6.32 3.49
CA CYS A 93 -7.56 -6.36 3.83
C CYS A 93 -8.17 -4.97 3.80
N SER A 94 -9.08 -4.71 2.87
CA SER A 94 -9.91 -3.50 2.83
C SER A 94 -11.22 -3.72 3.59
N ARG A 95 -11.53 -2.82 4.50
CA ARG A 95 -12.82 -2.70 5.19
C ARG A 95 -13.28 -1.26 5.09
N ASN A 96 -14.50 -1.05 4.57
CA ASN A 96 -15.05 0.30 4.37
C ASN A 96 -14.08 1.26 3.66
N ARG A 97 -13.44 0.80 2.57
CA ARG A 97 -12.49 1.58 1.74
C ARG A 97 -11.21 2.01 2.46
N VAL A 98 -10.84 1.30 3.53
CA VAL A 98 -9.58 1.46 4.25
C VAL A 98 -8.88 0.11 4.30
N SER A 99 -7.67 0.02 3.76
CA SER A 99 -6.87 -1.20 3.73
C SER A 99 -5.74 -1.22 4.74
N SER A 100 -5.51 -2.39 5.31
CA SER A 100 -4.40 -2.71 6.18
C SER A 100 -3.86 -4.10 5.86
N ILE A 101 -2.56 -4.32 6.03
CA ILE A 101 -1.97 -5.66 5.89
C ILE A 101 -2.20 -6.40 7.20
N LEU A 102 -2.90 -7.53 7.13
CA LEU A 102 -3.10 -8.44 8.25
C LEU A 102 -2.10 -9.58 8.15
N VAL A 103 -1.26 -9.75 9.17
CA VAL A 103 -0.25 -10.81 9.23
C VAL A 103 -0.70 -11.87 10.23
N PHE A 104 -1.02 -13.06 9.75
CA PHE A 104 -1.45 -14.21 10.53
C PHE A 104 -0.26 -15.10 10.82
N TRP A 105 0.14 -15.15 12.09
CA TRP A 105 1.28 -15.91 12.55
C TRP A 105 0.96 -17.40 12.62
N ASP A 106 1.86 -18.25 12.11
CA ASP A 106 1.69 -19.70 12.05
C ASP A 106 0.36 -20.13 11.39
N GLY A 107 -0.10 -19.32 10.43
CA GLY A 107 -1.38 -19.51 9.73
C GLY A 107 -2.63 -19.45 10.60
N SER A 108 -2.54 -18.83 11.79
CA SER A 108 -3.62 -18.83 12.78
C SER A 108 -4.33 -17.47 12.90
N PRO A 109 -5.67 -17.45 12.91
CA PRO A 109 -6.43 -16.24 13.25
C PRO A 109 -6.38 -15.85 14.74
N ALA A 110 -5.74 -16.65 15.60
CA ALA A 110 -5.59 -16.36 17.01
C ALA A 110 -4.49 -15.32 17.31
N SER A 111 -3.58 -15.09 16.35
CA SER A 111 -2.45 -14.17 16.51
C SER A 111 -2.26 -13.39 15.21
N VAL A 112 -2.66 -12.11 15.22
CA VAL A 112 -2.73 -11.28 14.02
C VAL A 112 -2.13 -9.90 14.29
N ASP A 113 -1.13 -9.53 13.50
CA ASP A 113 -0.61 -8.16 13.45
C ASP A 113 -1.32 -7.36 12.34
N THR A 114 -1.44 -6.05 12.54
CA THR A 114 -2.01 -5.13 11.55
C THR A 114 -0.98 -4.06 11.19
N LEU A 115 -0.67 -3.92 9.90
CA LEU A 115 0.33 -2.98 9.39
C LEU A 115 -0.28 -2.02 8.37
N PHE A 116 0.32 -0.82 8.27
CA PHE A 116 0.11 0.16 7.19
C PHE A 116 -1.35 0.39 6.81
N THR A 117 -2.14 0.82 7.80
CA THR A 117 -3.55 1.18 7.58
C THR A 117 -3.65 2.50 6.84
N ALA A 118 -4.35 2.51 5.71
CA ALA A 118 -4.54 3.71 4.91
C ALA A 118 -5.84 3.62 4.07
N PRO A 119 -6.47 4.76 3.72
CA PRO A 119 -7.55 4.79 2.74
C PRO A 119 -7.13 4.16 1.41
N ASP A 120 -8.00 3.37 0.80
CA ASP A 120 -7.74 2.75 -0.52
C ASP A 120 -7.53 3.81 -1.60
N LEU A 121 -8.26 4.91 -1.49
CA LEU A 121 -8.15 6.10 -2.35
C LEU A 121 -6.70 6.60 -2.49
N ASN A 122 -5.86 6.44 -1.46
CA ASN A 122 -4.46 6.89 -1.48
C ASN A 122 -3.58 6.08 -2.45
N PHE A 123 -4.07 4.92 -2.90
CA PHE A 123 -3.38 4.04 -3.83
C PHE A 123 -4.09 3.97 -5.18
N LEU A 124 -5.02 4.89 -5.45
CA LEU A 124 -5.49 5.14 -6.80
C LEU A 124 -4.50 6.04 -7.54
N GLN A 125 -4.33 5.79 -8.83
CA GLN A 125 -3.63 6.68 -9.74
C GLN A 125 -4.23 6.58 -11.15
N GLU A 126 -3.91 7.54 -12.02
CA GLU A 126 -4.15 7.39 -13.45
C GLU A 126 -3.17 6.34 -14.00
N VAL A 127 -3.71 5.27 -14.57
CA VAL A 127 -2.95 4.10 -15.05
C VAL A 127 -2.93 4.02 -16.59
N ASP A 128 -3.81 4.77 -17.23
CA ASP A 128 -3.86 5.03 -18.67
C ASP A 128 -4.67 6.32 -18.88
N ALA A 129 -4.68 6.90 -20.07
CA ALA A 129 -5.35 8.17 -20.36
C ALA A 129 -6.83 8.15 -19.92
N GLY A 130 -7.15 8.91 -18.87
CA GLY A 130 -8.50 9.00 -18.30
C GLY A 130 -8.98 7.73 -17.58
N LYS A 131 -8.07 6.82 -17.22
CA LYS A 131 -8.39 5.59 -16.48
C LYS A 131 -7.71 5.61 -15.13
N ILE A 132 -8.50 5.60 -14.07
CA ILE A 132 -8.01 5.49 -12.68
C ILE A 132 -8.00 4.01 -12.27
N GLY A 133 -6.92 3.58 -11.60
CA GLY A 133 -6.73 2.20 -11.15
C GLY A 133 -6.12 2.10 -9.77
N TYR A 134 -6.56 1.08 -9.01
CA TYR A 134 -5.96 0.73 -7.72
C TYR A 134 -4.58 0.13 -7.90
N SER A 135 -3.62 0.55 -7.10
CA SER A 135 -2.20 0.31 -7.36
C SER A 135 -1.42 -0.09 -6.10
N ARG A 136 -2.11 -0.58 -5.06
CA ARG A 136 -1.44 -1.22 -3.91
C ARG A 136 -1.29 -2.71 -4.13
N LEU A 137 -0.07 -3.21 -3.90
CA LEU A 137 0.26 -4.62 -4.01
C LEU A 137 1.16 -5.04 -2.85
N ILE A 138 0.86 -6.17 -2.23
CA ILE A 138 1.81 -6.84 -1.33
C ILE A 138 2.47 -8.02 -2.02
N THR A 139 3.78 -8.18 -1.81
CA THR A 139 4.54 -9.33 -2.29
C THR A 139 5.46 -9.89 -1.22
N ARG A 140 5.81 -11.18 -1.35
CA ARG A 140 6.86 -11.79 -0.53
C ARG A 140 8.23 -11.48 -1.12
N VAL A 141 9.14 -10.98 -0.31
CA VAL A 141 10.53 -10.74 -0.71
C VAL A 141 11.49 -11.62 0.10
N ARG A 142 12.35 -12.35 -0.61
CA ARG A 142 13.33 -13.23 0.02
C ARG A 142 14.54 -12.44 0.56
N PRO A 143 15.24 -12.94 1.60
CA PRO A 143 16.49 -12.35 2.09
C PRO A 143 17.52 -12.03 1.01
N SER A 144 17.64 -12.90 0.00
CA SER A 144 18.59 -12.71 -1.10
C SER A 144 18.27 -11.49 -1.95
N ASP A 145 16.99 -11.19 -2.13
CA ASP A 145 16.55 -10.10 -3.00
C ASP A 145 16.65 -8.76 -2.26
N ILE A 146 16.33 -8.74 -0.96
CA ILE A 146 16.64 -7.58 -0.09
C ILE A 146 18.15 -7.28 -0.12
N ARG A 147 19.02 -8.29 0.00
CA ARG A 147 20.48 -8.10 -0.08
C ARG A 147 20.93 -7.52 -1.42
N LYS A 148 20.40 -8.02 -2.54
CA LYS A 148 20.72 -7.51 -3.88
C LYS A 148 20.35 -6.03 -4.00
N ARG A 149 19.18 -5.64 -3.52
CA ARG A 149 18.71 -4.24 -3.55
C ARG A 149 19.62 -3.31 -2.76
N TYR A 150 20.01 -3.71 -1.53
CA TYR A 150 20.98 -2.95 -0.73
C TYR A 150 22.35 -2.82 -1.41
N ALA A 151 22.82 -3.88 -2.09
CA ALA A 151 24.08 -3.81 -2.82
C ALA A 151 24.06 -2.75 -3.94
N VAL A 152 22.90 -2.52 -4.55
CA VAL A 152 22.72 -1.54 -5.64
C VAL A 152 22.43 -0.14 -5.09
N TRP A 153 21.37 0.05 -4.30
CA TRP A 153 20.90 1.39 -3.93
C TRP A 153 21.57 1.98 -2.69
N ALA A 154 22.05 1.14 -1.78
CA ALA A 154 22.72 1.62 -0.57
C ALA A 154 24.25 1.74 -0.76
N ASN A 155 24.72 1.82 -2.01
CA ASN A 155 26.14 1.87 -2.37
C ASN A 155 26.97 0.76 -1.69
N GLY A 156 26.44 -0.47 -1.68
CA GLY A 156 27.07 -1.62 -1.02
C GLY A 156 26.90 -1.67 0.51
N SER A 157 26.18 -0.75 1.12
CA SER A 157 25.89 -0.80 2.56
C SER A 157 25.09 -2.06 2.90
N LYS A 158 25.40 -2.65 4.06
CA LYS A 158 24.66 -3.80 4.55
C LYS A 158 23.29 -3.37 5.08
N PRO A 159 22.27 -4.25 5.00
CA PRO A 159 21.03 -4.06 5.73
C PRO A 159 21.27 -3.81 7.22
N PRO A 160 20.44 -3.00 7.90
CA PRO A 160 20.62 -2.65 9.31
C PRO A 160 20.45 -3.84 10.27
N VAL A 161 19.92 -4.96 9.78
CA VAL A 161 19.71 -6.20 10.54
C VAL A 161 20.11 -7.44 9.73
N PRO A 162 20.46 -8.56 10.40
CA PRO A 162 20.62 -9.84 9.73
C PRO A 162 19.31 -10.29 9.07
N LEU A 163 19.39 -10.68 7.80
CA LEU A 163 18.24 -11.14 7.01
C LEU A 163 18.21 -12.68 6.97
N ALA A 164 17.34 -13.27 7.77
CA ALA A 164 17.26 -14.72 7.98
C ALA A 164 15.99 -15.37 7.40
N HIS A 165 14.95 -14.59 7.14
CA HIS A 165 13.62 -15.03 6.70
C HIS A 165 12.99 -14.00 5.75
N ASP A 166 11.81 -14.28 5.22
CA ASP A 166 11.15 -13.42 4.24
C ASP A 166 10.68 -12.09 4.84
N GLY A 167 10.52 -11.09 3.97
CA GLY A 167 9.84 -9.83 4.27
C GLY A 167 8.55 -9.68 3.45
N ILE A 168 7.71 -8.72 3.87
CA ILE A 168 6.50 -8.32 3.15
C ILE A 168 6.79 -6.98 2.48
N GLU A 169 6.79 -6.93 1.16
CA GLU A 169 6.89 -5.66 0.45
C GLU A 169 5.51 -5.07 0.20
N ASP A 170 5.29 -3.84 0.66
CA ASP A 170 4.10 -3.03 0.39
C ASP A 170 4.44 -2.04 -0.73
N ILE A 171 3.75 -2.17 -1.86
CA ILE A 171 4.08 -1.50 -3.11
C ILE A 171 2.95 -0.56 -3.49
N PHE A 172 3.29 0.68 -3.80
CA PHE A 172 2.52 1.55 -4.67
C PHE A 172 3.12 1.46 -6.09
N ILE A 173 2.46 0.70 -6.97
CA ILE A 173 2.97 0.31 -8.29
C ILE A 173 3.44 1.53 -9.08
N GLY A 174 4.70 1.50 -9.54
CA GLY A 174 5.31 2.56 -10.35
C GLY A 174 5.62 3.85 -9.59
N LYS A 175 5.54 3.84 -8.25
CA LYS A 175 5.76 5.02 -7.41
C LYS A 175 6.78 4.80 -6.30
N ALA A 176 6.53 3.84 -5.41
CA ALA A 176 7.35 3.60 -4.24
C ALA A 176 7.01 2.24 -3.64
N SER A 177 7.96 1.64 -2.94
CA SER A 177 7.72 0.45 -2.12
C SER A 177 8.58 0.42 -0.87
N GLY A 178 8.12 -0.31 0.14
CA GLY A 178 8.82 -0.54 1.39
C GLY A 178 8.75 -2.01 1.80
N VAL A 179 9.84 -2.56 2.33
CA VAL A 179 9.88 -3.93 2.83
C VAL A 179 9.72 -3.93 4.35
N CYS A 180 8.60 -4.47 4.80
CA CYS A 180 8.28 -4.73 6.19
C CYS A 180 9.00 -6.01 6.62
N TYR A 181 9.98 -5.86 7.50
CA TYR A 181 10.82 -6.95 7.98
C TYR A 181 10.69 -7.11 9.49
N ARG A 182 10.33 -8.30 9.95
CA ARG A 182 10.25 -8.61 11.38
C ARG A 182 11.65 -8.89 11.94
N HIS A 183 12.06 -8.25 13.01
CA HIS A 183 13.31 -8.55 13.69
C HIS A 183 13.13 -8.44 15.20
N LYS A 184 13.43 -9.53 15.93
CA LYS A 184 13.32 -9.59 17.41
C LYS A 184 11.96 -9.11 17.94
N GLY A 185 10.88 -9.50 17.27
CA GLY A 185 9.55 -9.09 17.67
C GLY A 185 9.25 -7.60 17.43
N GLN A 186 9.99 -6.94 16.53
CA GLN A 186 9.69 -5.57 16.07
C GLN A 186 9.60 -5.50 14.54
N TRP A 187 8.72 -4.65 14.04
CA TRP A 187 8.62 -4.36 12.61
C TRP A 187 9.62 -3.27 12.23
N LEU A 188 10.41 -3.53 11.20
CA LEU A 188 11.33 -2.59 10.60
C LEU A 188 10.90 -2.35 9.16
N GLU A 189 10.99 -1.10 8.72
CA GLU A 189 10.81 -0.75 7.32
C GLU A 189 12.20 -0.65 6.68
N LEU A 190 12.42 -1.48 5.66
CA LEU A 190 13.61 -1.48 4.83
C LEU A 190 13.25 -0.90 3.46
N ALA A 191 14.25 -0.40 2.72
CA ALA A 191 14.04 0.08 1.35
C ALA A 191 13.40 -1.00 0.46
N GLY A 192 12.34 -0.62 -0.26
CA GLY A 192 11.70 -1.41 -1.31
C GLY A 192 12.42 -1.35 -2.64
N ALA A 193 11.72 -1.71 -3.72
CA ALA A 193 12.26 -1.85 -5.07
C ALA A 193 12.13 -0.62 -5.99
N ASP A 194 11.31 0.36 -5.60
CA ASP A 194 10.91 1.50 -6.45
C ASP A 194 11.42 2.84 -5.91
#